data_AF-A0A2V6NCJ6-F1
#
_entry.id   AF-A0A2V6NCJ6-F1
#
_cell.length_a   1.000
_cell.length_b   1.000
_cell.length_c   1.000
_cell.angle_alpha   90.00
_cell.angle_beta   90.00
_cell.angle_gamma   90.00
#
_symmetry.space_group_name_H-M   'P 1'
#
loop_
_entity.id
_entity.type
_entity.pdbx_description
1 polymer ?
#
loop_
_entity_poly.entity_id
_entity_poly.type
_entity_poly.pdbx_seq_one_letter_code
_entity_poly.pdbx_strand_id
1 'polypeptide(L)'
;MIYRGFPSKLHHDVPPWVDPNSLFHIRIRLDRDKEQTPLTDALLATTLLKSAEFYDSKFRWHIALFLLMPDHVHALLAFPRDRSMSRVIGDWKHFHARKNRIEWQEGFFDHRLRDDERGEQLQAKVNYIRQNPVVAGLCASIEEWPWVIDRSGQLLG
;
A
#
# COMPACT_ATOMS: atom_id res chain seq x y z
N MET A 1 -34.93 -13.33 13.89
CA MET A 1 -34.33 -12.39 12.92
C MET A 1 -33.06 -13.05 12.40
N ILE A 2 -33.06 -13.35 11.10
CA ILE A 2 -32.17 -14.29 10.41
C ILE A 2 -30.73 -13.79 10.30
N TYR A 3 -29.79 -14.55 10.85
CA TYR A 3 -28.35 -14.41 10.62
C TYR A 3 -28.05 -14.94 9.21
N ARG A 4 -27.72 -14.06 8.26
CA ARG A 4 -27.30 -14.46 6.91
C ARG A 4 -25.77 -14.63 6.88
N GLY A 5 -25.35 -15.82 6.47
CA GLY A 5 -23.96 -16.26 6.46
C GLY A 5 -23.00 -15.31 5.74
N PHE A 6 -21.76 -15.30 6.19
CA PHE A 6 -20.65 -14.70 5.47
C PHE A 6 -20.56 -15.33 4.07
N PRO A 7 -20.55 -14.53 2.99
CA PRO A 7 -20.36 -15.08 1.65
C PRO A 7 -18.98 -15.71 1.56
N SER A 8 -18.96 -17.03 1.34
CA SER A 8 -17.81 -17.80 0.90
C SER A 8 -17.50 -17.44 -0.56
N LYS A 9 -16.67 -16.41 -0.75
CA LYS A 9 -15.75 -16.10 -1.87
C LYS A 9 -15.45 -14.61 -1.77
N LEU A 10 -14.24 -14.26 -1.36
CA LEU A 10 -13.73 -12.89 -1.51
C LEU A 10 -13.51 -12.69 -3.01
N HIS A 11 -14.54 -12.25 -3.72
CA HIS A 11 -14.32 -11.55 -4.96
C HIS A 11 -13.48 -10.32 -4.58
N HIS A 12 -12.21 -10.31 -5.00
CA HIS A 12 -11.33 -9.15 -4.88
C HIS A 12 -11.79 -8.08 -5.86
N ASP A 13 -13.04 -7.65 -5.76
CA ASP A 13 -13.56 -6.54 -6.54
C ASP A 13 -13.28 -5.26 -5.75
N VAL A 14 -13.00 -4.17 -6.47
CA VAL A 14 -12.83 -2.84 -5.88
C VAL A 14 -14.05 -2.53 -5.01
N PRO A 15 -13.90 -2.22 -3.71
CA PRO A 15 -15.03 -1.99 -2.83
C PRO A 15 -15.95 -0.87 -3.38
N PRO A 16 -17.29 -0.98 -3.26
CA PRO A 16 -18.21 -0.01 -3.86
C PRO A 16 -18.05 1.43 -3.37
N TRP A 17 -17.42 1.61 -2.20
CA TRP A 17 -17.15 2.93 -1.62
C TRP A 17 -15.86 3.58 -2.15
N VAL A 18 -15.02 2.82 -2.86
CA VAL A 18 -13.82 3.35 -3.52
C VAL A 18 -14.24 4.05 -4.79
N ASP A 19 -14.21 5.38 -4.74
CA ASP A 19 -14.26 6.20 -5.94
C ASP A 19 -12.91 6.08 -6.65
N PRO A 20 -12.83 5.82 -7.96
CA PRO A 20 -11.54 5.81 -8.65
C PRO A 20 -10.74 7.12 -8.49
N ASN A 21 -11.41 8.25 -8.19
CA ASN A 21 -10.78 9.55 -7.87
C ASN A 21 -10.33 9.70 -6.40
N SER A 22 -10.38 8.63 -5.62
CA SER A 22 -9.98 8.60 -4.20
C SER A 22 -8.64 7.90 -3.97
N LEU A 23 -7.89 7.60 -5.04
CA LEU A 23 -6.57 7.01 -4.95
C LEU A 23 -5.51 8.05 -4.60
N PHE A 24 -4.62 7.69 -3.69
CA PHE A 24 -3.49 8.48 -3.28
C PHE A 24 -2.21 7.69 -3.49
N HIS A 25 -1.22 8.31 -4.12
CA HIS A 25 0.16 7.84 -4.07
C HIS A 25 0.75 8.23 -2.72
N ILE A 26 1.06 7.23 -1.92
CA ILE A 26 1.61 7.36 -0.59
C ILE A 26 3.07 6.89 -0.60
N ARG A 27 3.94 7.63 0.10
CA ARG A 27 5.27 7.14 0.48
C ARG A 27 5.51 7.28 1.97
N ILE A 28 5.84 6.17 2.61
CA ILE A 28 6.19 6.09 4.03
C ILE A 28 7.66 5.66 4.09
N ARG A 29 8.52 6.44 4.74
CA ARG A 29 9.96 6.16 4.79
C ARG A 29 10.41 5.80 6.19
N LEU A 30 11.47 5.01 6.25
CA LEU A 30 12.30 4.88 7.44
C LEU A 30 12.98 6.22 7.77
N ASP A 31 13.26 6.43 9.05
CA ASP A 31 14.16 7.48 9.50
C ASP A 31 15.58 7.16 9.00
N ARG A 32 16.18 8.13 8.29
CA ARG A 32 17.47 7.98 7.62
C ARG A 32 18.64 8.13 8.58
N ASP A 33 18.42 8.75 9.73
CA ASP A 33 19.44 8.97 10.75
C ASP A 33 19.55 7.77 11.72
N LYS A 34 18.77 6.72 11.48
CA LYS A 34 18.72 5.50 12.31
C LYS A 34 19.12 4.28 11.49
N GLU A 35 20.13 3.57 11.97
CA GLU A 35 20.45 2.24 11.46
C GLU A 35 19.40 1.25 11.96
N GLN A 36 18.75 0.55 11.03
CA GLN A 36 17.64 -0.35 11.32
C GLN A 36 17.46 -1.39 10.22
N THR A 37 16.69 -2.44 10.53
CA THR A 37 16.38 -3.51 9.59
C THR A 37 15.67 -2.96 8.34
N PRO A 38 16.16 -3.27 7.12
CA PRO A 38 15.46 -2.88 5.90
C PRO A 38 14.04 -3.45 5.86
N LEU A 39 13.09 -2.70 5.29
CA LEU A 39 11.70 -3.17 5.16
C LEU A 39 11.57 -4.44 4.32
N THR A 40 12.60 -4.78 3.56
CA THR A 40 12.72 -5.97 2.69
C THR A 40 13.39 -7.17 3.38
N ASP A 41 13.72 -7.09 4.68
CA ASP A 41 14.03 -8.28 5.47
C ASP A 41 12.84 -9.25 5.43
N ALA A 42 13.08 -10.54 5.21
CA ALA A 42 12.01 -11.47 4.84
C ALA A 42 10.90 -11.58 5.90
N LEU A 43 11.27 -11.58 7.19
CA LEU A 43 10.30 -11.66 8.28
C LEU A 43 9.55 -10.34 8.45
N LEU A 44 10.27 -9.22 8.39
CA LEU A 44 9.69 -7.90 8.50
C LEU A 44 8.74 -7.58 7.33
N ALA A 45 9.20 -7.81 6.10
CA ALA A 45 8.46 -7.61 4.87
C ALA A 45 7.15 -8.42 4.87
N THR A 46 7.23 -9.71 5.19
CA THR A 46 6.05 -10.58 5.30
C THR A 46 5.06 -10.04 6.34
N THR A 47 5.57 -9.54 7.48
CA THR A 47 4.74 -8.96 8.54
C THR A 47 4.04 -7.67 8.09
N LEU A 48 4.76 -6.81 7.38
CA LEU A 48 4.24 -5.54 6.87
C LEU A 48 3.16 -5.76 5.80
N LEU A 49 3.40 -6.66 4.85
CA LEU A 49 2.43 -6.99 3.81
C LEU A 49 1.14 -7.59 4.41
N LYS A 50 1.27 -8.57 5.32
CA LYS A 50 0.10 -9.15 6.03
C LYS A 50 -0.67 -8.10 6.84
N SER A 51 0.05 -7.18 7.50
CA SER A 51 -0.58 -6.06 8.22
C SER A 51 -1.33 -5.14 7.27
N ALA A 52 -0.77 -4.87 6.09
CA ALA A 52 -1.42 -4.05 5.09
C ALA A 52 -2.69 -4.69 4.53
N GLU A 53 -2.64 -5.98 4.19
CA GLU A 53 -3.82 -6.76 3.81
C GLU A 53 -4.87 -6.82 4.92
N PHE A 54 -4.44 -6.90 6.19
CA PHE A 54 -5.36 -6.85 7.31
C PHE A 54 -6.11 -5.52 7.37
N TYR A 55 -5.43 -4.39 7.20
CA TYR A 55 -6.07 -3.07 7.14
C TYR A 55 -7.07 -2.97 5.97
N ASP A 56 -6.72 -3.53 4.82
CA ASP A 56 -7.60 -3.63 3.65
C ASP A 56 -8.85 -4.47 3.94
N SER A 57 -8.69 -5.65 4.54
CA SER A 57 -9.81 -6.53 4.94
C SER A 57 -10.74 -5.93 5.99
N LYS A 58 -10.26 -4.93 6.73
CA LYS A 58 -11.03 -4.18 7.75
C LYS A 58 -11.61 -2.87 7.21
N PHE A 59 -11.54 -2.66 5.90
CA PHE A 59 -11.98 -1.43 5.24
C PHE A 59 -11.39 -0.18 5.91
N ARG A 60 -10.10 -0.24 6.31
CA ARG A 60 -9.37 0.91 6.84
C ARG A 60 -8.75 1.73 5.70
N TRP A 61 -8.32 1.04 4.66
CA TRP A 61 -7.95 1.54 3.35
C TRP A 61 -8.34 0.50 2.30
N HIS A 62 -8.13 0.79 1.03
CA HIS A 62 -8.15 -0.18 -0.05
C HIS A 62 -6.81 -0.15 -0.79
N ILE A 63 -6.19 -1.31 -1.01
CA ILE A 63 -4.91 -1.44 -1.68
C ILE A 63 -5.11 -1.68 -3.17
N ALA A 64 -4.62 -0.76 -3.99
CA ALA A 64 -4.41 -0.97 -5.41
C ALA A 64 -3.00 -1.50 -5.70
N LEU A 65 -2.00 -0.91 -5.04
CA LEU A 65 -0.62 -1.34 -5.11
C LEU A 65 0.07 -0.99 -3.80
N PHE A 66 0.84 -1.93 -3.24
CA PHE A 66 1.64 -1.69 -2.04
C PHE A 66 2.99 -2.39 -2.22
N LEU A 67 4.06 -1.62 -2.37
CA LEU A 67 5.39 -2.11 -2.71
C LEU A 67 6.39 -1.63 -1.66
N LEU A 68 7.13 -2.59 -1.08
CA LEU A 68 8.22 -2.30 -0.16
C LEU A 68 9.51 -2.11 -0.97
N MET A 69 10.21 -1.02 -0.68
CA MET A 69 11.62 -0.80 -0.97
C MET A 69 12.41 -0.94 0.35
N PRO A 70 13.73 -1.14 0.34
CA PRO A 70 14.52 -1.33 1.56
C PRO A 70 14.33 -0.23 2.61
N ASP A 71 14.23 1.04 2.19
CA ASP A 71 14.12 2.22 3.05
C ASP A 71 12.73 2.87 3.09
N HIS A 72 11.79 2.43 2.26
CA HIS A 72 10.46 3.05 2.20
C HIS A 72 9.38 2.17 1.54
N VAL A 73 8.13 2.59 1.69
CA VAL A 73 6.97 2.02 1.03
C VAL A 73 6.53 2.95 -0.11
N HIS A 74 6.16 2.38 -1.24
CA HIS A 74 5.32 3.02 -2.26
C HIS A 74 3.94 2.38 -2.24
N ALA A 75 2.87 3.16 -2.13
CA ALA A 75 1.52 2.61 -2.17
C ALA A 75 0.56 3.48 -2.99
N LEU A 76 -0.40 2.83 -3.65
CA LEU A 76 -1.60 3.43 -4.21
C LEU A 76 -2.76 2.94 -3.35
N LEU A 77 -3.32 3.86 -2.54
CA LEU A 77 -4.34 3.54 -1.55
C LEU A 77 -5.56 4.42 -1.73
N ALA A 78 -6.74 3.84 -1.56
CA ALA A 78 -7.98 4.59 -1.36
C ALA A 78 -8.42 4.53 0.11
N PHE A 79 -9.10 5.56 0.59
CA PHE A 79 -9.52 5.66 1.98
C PHE A 79 -11.04 5.89 2.08
N PRO A 80 -11.72 5.26 3.06
CA PRO A 80 -13.13 5.56 3.34
C PRO A 80 -13.33 7.04 3.67
N ARG A 81 -14.44 7.63 3.19
CA ARG A 81 -14.75 9.06 3.41
C ARG A 81 -14.93 9.44 4.88
N ASP A 82 -15.33 8.49 5.72
CA ASP A 82 -15.57 8.68 7.15
C ASP A 82 -14.29 8.54 8.00
N ARG A 83 -13.13 8.27 7.39
CA ARG A 83 -11.85 8.20 8.09
C ARG A 83 -10.80 9.12 7.48
N SER A 84 -10.03 9.77 8.35
CA SER A 84 -8.84 10.52 7.95
C SER A 84 -7.72 9.57 7.51
N MET A 85 -7.21 9.77 6.29
CA MET A 85 -6.00 9.13 5.77
C MET A 85 -4.83 9.24 6.75
N SER A 86 -4.55 10.44 7.26
CA SER A 86 -3.45 10.70 8.21
C SER A 86 -3.59 9.88 9.48
N ARG A 87 -4.83 9.70 9.98
CA ARG A 87 -5.08 8.84 11.15
C ARG A 87 -4.83 7.37 10.83
N VAL A 88 -5.32 6.87 9.69
CA VAL A 88 -5.13 5.46 9.30
C VAL A 88 -3.65 5.12 9.11
N ILE A 89 -2.91 5.97 8.40
CA ILE A 89 -1.46 5.78 8.20
C ILE A 89 -0.71 5.94 9.53
N GLY A 90 -1.08 6.92 10.35
CA GLY A 90 -0.51 7.13 11.67
C GLY A 90 -0.67 5.92 12.59
N ASP A 91 -1.89 5.36 12.67
CA ASP A 91 -2.18 4.17 13.47
C ASP A 91 -1.36 2.95 13.00
N TRP A 92 -1.22 2.76 11.67
CA TRP A 92 -0.41 1.68 11.09
C TRP A 92 1.07 1.85 11.40
N LYS A 93 1.63 3.05 11.19
CA LYS A 93 3.03 3.38 11.54
C LYS A 93 3.28 3.16 13.02
N HIS A 94 2.40 3.65 13.88
CA HIS A 94 2.51 3.54 15.33
C HIS A 94 2.51 2.09 15.82
N PHE A 95 1.64 1.25 15.25
CA PHE A 95 1.62 -0.18 15.54
C PHE A 95 2.98 -0.82 15.22
N HIS A 96 3.54 -0.57 14.04
CA HIS A 96 4.81 -1.15 13.63
C HIS A 96 6.02 -0.56 14.35
N ALA A 97 5.98 0.70 14.74
CA ALA A 97 7.01 1.29 15.59
C ALA A 97 7.09 0.56 16.93
N ARG A 98 5.95 0.28 17.56
CA ARG A 98 5.92 -0.42 18.85
C ARG A 98 6.17 -1.92 18.75
N LYS A 99 5.58 -2.58 17.76
CA LYS A 99 5.59 -4.05 17.66
C LYS A 99 6.86 -4.57 16.99
N ASN A 100 7.32 -3.87 15.96
CA ASN A 100 8.43 -4.29 15.11
C ASN A 100 9.67 -3.39 15.25
N ARG A 101 9.62 -2.37 16.11
CA ARG A 101 10.74 -1.43 16.36
C ARG A 101 11.19 -0.68 15.10
N ILE A 102 10.24 -0.35 14.23
CA ILE A 102 10.54 0.45 13.03
C ILE A 102 10.59 1.92 13.41
N GLU A 103 11.70 2.57 13.09
CA GLU A 103 11.88 4.01 13.24
C GLU A 103 11.46 4.69 11.93
N TRP A 104 10.26 5.26 11.90
CA TRP A 104 9.74 5.93 10.72
C TRP A 104 10.17 7.39 10.65
N GLN A 105 10.37 7.91 9.44
CA GLN A 105 10.41 9.36 9.21
C GLN A 105 9.11 10.00 9.72
N GLU A 106 9.19 11.21 10.29
CA GLU A 106 8.01 11.99 10.63
C GLU A 106 7.15 12.28 9.39
N GLY A 107 5.82 12.21 9.56
CA GLY A 107 4.87 12.40 8.46
C GLY A 107 4.93 11.29 7.40
N PHE A 108 4.41 11.59 6.21
CA PHE A 108 4.49 10.78 5.01
C PHE A 108 4.21 11.67 3.81
N PHE A 109 4.62 11.24 2.62
CA PHE A 109 4.21 11.90 1.39
C PHE A 109 2.87 11.34 0.93
N ASP A 110 1.96 12.22 0.51
CA ASP A 110 0.75 11.86 -0.21
C ASP A 110 0.53 12.74 -1.44
N HIS A 111 -0.02 12.14 -2.48
CA HIS A 111 -0.47 12.84 -3.66
C HIS A 111 -1.74 12.20 -4.19
N ARG A 112 -2.83 12.96 -4.22
CA ARG A 112 -4.11 12.51 -4.75
C ARG A 112 -4.04 12.40 -6.27
N LEU A 113 -4.43 11.25 -6.81
CA LEU A 113 -4.62 11.08 -8.24
C LEU A 113 -5.93 11.75 -8.66
N ARG A 114 -5.84 12.72 -9.57
CA ARG A 114 -6.96 13.52 -10.07
C ARG A 114 -7.65 12.84 -11.26
N ASP A 115 -8.84 13.34 -11.59
CA ASP A 115 -9.68 12.83 -12.68
C ASP A 115 -8.99 12.85 -14.06
N ASP A 116 -8.11 13.83 -14.30
CA ASP A 116 -7.29 13.95 -15.51
C ASP A 116 -6.09 13.00 -15.54
N GLU A 117 -5.78 12.35 -14.42
CA GLU A 117 -4.73 11.32 -14.30
C GLU A 117 -5.27 9.89 -14.50
N ARG A 118 -6.50 9.72 -15.01
CA ARG A 118 -7.08 8.41 -15.34
C ARG A 118 -6.48 7.82 -16.63
N GLY A 119 -6.70 6.51 -16.83
CA GLY A 119 -6.25 5.80 -18.04
C GLY A 119 -4.73 5.66 -18.10
N GLU A 120 -4.12 6.19 -19.17
CA GLU A 120 -2.68 6.05 -19.43
C GLU A 120 -1.79 6.62 -18.33
N GLN A 121 -2.21 7.70 -17.66
CA GLN A 121 -1.43 8.31 -16.58
C GLN A 121 -1.42 7.43 -15.31
N LEU A 122 -2.58 6.87 -14.93
CA LEU A 122 -2.67 5.87 -13.85
C LEU A 122 -1.83 4.64 -14.19
N GLN A 123 -1.93 4.14 -15.42
CA GLN A 123 -1.12 3.03 -15.90
C GLN A 123 0.38 3.34 -15.81
N ALA A 124 0.80 4.53 -16.24
CA ALA A 124 2.19 4.98 -16.16
C ALA A 124 2.67 5.07 -14.71
N LYS A 125 1.83 5.55 -13.78
CA LYS A 125 2.13 5.61 -12.34
C LYS A 125 2.31 4.21 -11.75
N VAL A 126 1.39 3.29 -12.07
CA VAL A 126 1.45 1.88 -11.65
C VAL A 126 2.74 1.24 -12.17
N ASN A 127 3.02 1.36 -13.46
CA ASN A 127 4.22 0.80 -14.09
C ASN A 127 5.49 1.41 -13.50
N TYR A 128 5.52 2.73 -13.28
CA TYR A 128 6.62 3.39 -12.60
C TYR A 128 6.86 2.76 -11.22
N ILE A 129 5.83 2.62 -10.38
CA ILE A 129 5.99 2.02 -9.04
C ILE A 129 6.54 0.60 -9.13
N ARG A 130 5.95 -0.25 -9.99
CA ARG A 130 6.42 -1.63 -10.22
C ARG A 130 7.88 -1.71 -10.65
N GLN A 131 8.34 -0.76 -11.44
CA GLN A 131 9.70 -0.73 -11.99
C GLN A 131 10.75 -0.25 -10.96
N ASN A 132 10.35 0.35 -9.83
CA ASN A 132 11.29 0.94 -8.87
C ASN A 132 12.34 -0.06 -8.34
N PRO A 133 12.01 -1.31 -7.97
CA PRO A 133 13.00 -2.30 -7.57
C PRO A 133 14.06 -2.59 -8.64
N VAL A 134 13.65 -2.70 -9.90
CA VAL A 134 14.55 -2.96 -11.04
C VAL A 134 15.46 -1.75 -11.30
N VAL A 135 14.90 -0.54 -11.31
CA VAL A 135 15.68 0.70 -11.48
C VAL A 135 16.69 0.89 -10.34
N ALA A 136 16.35 0.42 -9.13
CA ALA A 136 17.26 0.43 -7.99
C ALA A 136 18.28 -0.72 -8.00
N GLY A 137 18.25 -1.62 -9.00
CA GLY A 137 19.17 -2.75 -9.11
C GLY A 137 18.92 -3.87 -8.09
N LEU A 138 17.71 -3.95 -7.52
CA LEU A 138 17.36 -4.92 -6.48
C LEU A 138 16.89 -6.27 -7.04
N CYS A 139 16.44 -6.31 -8.30
CA CYS A 139 16.05 -7.50 -9.04
C CYS A 139 16.21 -7.27 -10.55
N ALA A 140 16.24 -8.34 -11.36
CA ALA A 140 16.44 -8.22 -12.81
C ALA A 140 15.13 -7.89 -13.56
N SER A 141 13.98 -8.25 -12.99
CA SER A 141 12.65 -8.06 -13.57
C SER A 141 11.61 -7.72 -12.48
N ILE A 142 10.46 -7.17 -12.87
CA ILE A 142 9.40 -6.79 -11.92
C ILE A 142 8.87 -8.04 -11.20
N GLU A 143 8.77 -9.15 -11.94
CA GLU A 143 8.22 -10.43 -11.50
C GLU A 143 9.07 -11.10 -10.42
N GLU A 144 10.36 -10.76 -10.35
CA GLU A 144 11.29 -11.25 -9.34
C GLU A 144 11.16 -10.53 -7.99
N TRP A 145 10.44 -9.40 -7.92
CA TRP A 145 10.30 -8.66 -6.67
C TRP A 145 9.18 -9.23 -5.78
N PRO A 146 9.49 -9.87 -4.65
CA PRO A 146 8.47 -10.57 -3.86
C PRO A 146 7.73 -9.64 -2.89
N TRP A 147 8.23 -8.43 -2.66
CA TRP A 147 7.75 -7.54 -1.59
C TRP A 147 6.67 -6.57 -2.07
N VAL A 148 5.63 -7.12 -2.69
CA VAL A 148 4.55 -6.34 -3.31
C VAL A 148 3.17 -6.99 -3.15
N ILE A 149 2.14 -6.18 -2.93
CA ILE A 149 0.73 -6.51 -3.15
C ILE A 149 0.28 -5.70 -4.36
N ASP A 150 -0.09 -6.38 -5.44
CA ASP A 150 -0.50 -5.71 -6.66
C ASP A 150 -1.90 -6.15 -7.09
N ARG A 151 -2.83 -5.22 -7.01
CA ARG A 151 -4.24 -5.36 -7.40
C ARG A 151 -4.62 -4.34 -8.45
N SER A 152 -3.65 -3.63 -9.02
CA SER A 152 -3.89 -2.51 -9.92
C SER A 152 -4.53 -2.94 -11.24
N GLY A 153 -4.43 -4.22 -11.62
CA GLY A 153 -5.19 -4.79 -12.72
C GLY A 153 -6.71 -4.60 -12.60
N GLN A 154 -7.24 -4.48 -11.37
CA GLN A 154 -8.66 -4.22 -11.10
C GLN A 154 -9.06 -2.76 -11.35
N LEU A 155 -8.10 -1.83 -11.40
CA LEU A 155 -8.34 -0.41 -11.69
C LEU A 155 -8.13 -0.03 -13.16
N LEU A 156 -7.43 -0.88 -13.91
CA LEU A 156 -6.99 -0.62 -15.28
C LEU A 156 -7.87 -1.31 -16.33
N GLY A 157 -8.91 -2.03 -15.88
CA GLY A 157 -9.90 -2.73 -16.71
C GLY A 157 -11.24 -2.03 -16.78
#